data_AF-A0A0G0QYJ1-F1
#
_entry.id   AF-A0A0G0QYJ1-F1
#
_cell.length_a   1.000
_cell.length_b   1.000
_cell.length_c   1.000
_cell.angle_alpha   90.00
_cell.angle_beta   90.00
_cell.angle_gamma   90.00
#
_symmetry.space_group_name_H-M   'P 1'
#
loop_
_entity.id
_entity.type
_entity.pdbx_description
1 polymer ?
#
loop_
_entity_poly.entity_id
_entity_poly.type
_entity_poly.pdbx_seq_one_letter_code
_entity_poly.pdbx_strand_id
1 'polypeptide(L)'
;MTREIRAANGIDLAQSTLGANPGRLTLLTKDVSGADTTVEFYVENNKLKIREGGVAMGSLVSSSTAVTNFIVRSLSNPNSSAIKTELGLTATRAGVSKSGNFYSTILLRGSY
;
A
#
# COMPACT_ATOMS: atom_id res chain seq x y z
N MET A 1 -3.14 -3.56 4.79
CA MET A 1 -1.83 -3.26 4.18
C MET A 1 -0.68 -4.01 4.86
N THR A 2 -0.51 -3.91 6.18
CA THR A 2 0.62 -4.57 6.88
C THR A 2 0.58 -6.10 6.77
N ARG A 3 -0.61 -6.71 6.76
CA ARG A 3 -0.79 -8.15 6.56
C ARG A 3 -0.35 -8.58 5.16
N GLU A 4 -0.77 -7.86 4.14
CA GLU A 4 -0.48 -8.13 2.73
C GLU A 4 1.01 -7.98 2.44
N ILE A 5 1.66 -6.95 3.00
CA ILE A 5 3.12 -6.79 2.87
C ILE A 5 3.88 -7.94 3.53
N ARG A 6 3.45 -8.44 4.69
CA ARG A 6 4.11 -9.58 5.34
C ARG A 6 3.95 -10.86 4.53
N ALA A 7 2.77 -11.08 3.94
CA ALA A 7 2.45 -12.27 3.16
C ALA A 7 2.99 -12.22 1.72
N ALA A 8 3.50 -11.08 1.27
CA ALA A 8 4.03 -10.93 -0.09
C ALA A 8 5.33 -11.72 -0.27
N ASN A 9 5.44 -12.36 -1.43
CA ASN A 9 6.64 -13.07 -1.88
C ASN A 9 7.66 -12.11 -2.50
N GLY A 10 7.20 -10.94 -2.95
CA GLY A 10 8.05 -9.92 -3.54
C GLY A 10 7.30 -8.62 -3.84
N ILE A 11 8.04 -7.66 -4.38
CA ILE A 11 7.51 -6.37 -4.84
C ILE A 11 7.64 -6.35 -6.37
N ASP A 12 6.55 -6.05 -7.07
CA ASP A 12 6.60 -5.79 -8.50
C ASP A 12 7.12 -4.37 -8.72
N LEU A 13 8.41 -4.23 -8.99
CA LEU A 13 9.06 -2.94 -9.21
C LEU A 13 8.63 -2.27 -10.52
N ALA A 14 8.14 -3.03 -11.51
CA ALA A 14 7.70 -2.50 -12.79
C ALA A 14 6.30 -1.87 -12.69
N GLN A 15 5.43 -2.46 -11.86
CA GLN A 15 4.07 -1.97 -11.61
C GLN A 15 3.96 -1.10 -10.35
N SER A 16 5.07 -0.84 -9.65
CA SER A 16 5.12 0.04 -8.47
C SER A 16 5.72 1.40 -8.81
N THR A 17 5.23 2.44 -8.14
CA THR A 17 5.82 3.79 -8.19
C THR A 17 6.33 4.12 -6.79
N LEU A 18 7.61 3.83 -6.58
CA LEU A 18 8.28 4.00 -5.29
C LEU A 18 8.93 5.39 -5.18
N GLY A 19 8.95 5.97 -3.98
CA GLY A 19 9.59 7.25 -3.69
C GLY A 19 8.84 8.50 -4.17
N ALA A 20 7.67 8.35 -4.82
CA ALA A 20 6.85 9.47 -5.31
C ALA A 20 5.54 9.61 -4.51
N ASN A 21 4.87 10.76 -4.67
CA ASN A 21 3.53 11.04 -4.14
C ASN A 21 2.61 11.54 -5.29
N PRO A 22 1.49 10.87 -5.59
CA PRO A 22 1.05 9.61 -5.01
C PRO A 22 1.92 8.44 -5.47
N GLY A 23 2.34 7.62 -4.53
CA GLY A 23 3.01 6.36 -4.78
C GLY A 23 2.04 5.25 -5.18
N ARG A 24 2.60 4.14 -5.63
CA ARG A 24 1.87 2.91 -5.93
C ARG A 24 2.71 1.73 -5.47
N LEU A 25 2.06 0.77 -4.80
CA LEU A 25 2.71 -0.44 -4.34
C LEU A 25 1.97 -1.66 -4.89
N THR A 26 2.68 -2.45 -5.68
CA THR A 26 2.20 -3.71 -6.22
C THR A 26 3.01 -4.85 -5.60
N LEU A 27 2.32 -5.73 -4.89
CA LEU A 27 2.89 -6.88 -4.20
C LEU A 27 2.61 -8.15 -5.00
N LEU A 28 3.62 -9.00 -5.11
CA LEU A 28 3.48 -10.34 -5.67
C LEU A 28 3.05 -11.29 -4.55
N THR A 29 1.89 -11.93 -4.71
CA THR A 29 1.31 -12.82 -3.71
C THR A 29 0.77 -14.09 -4.39
N LYS A 30 0.16 -14.98 -3.60
CA LYS A 30 -0.60 -16.12 -4.11
C LYS A 30 -2.03 -16.06 -3.63
N ASP A 31 -2.96 -16.56 -4.44
CA ASP A 31 -4.36 -16.68 -4.05
C ASP A 31 -4.60 -17.89 -3.13
N VAL A 32 -5.85 -18.13 -2.75
CA VAL A 32 -6.25 -19.26 -1.87
C VAL A 32 -5.97 -20.64 -2.47
N SER A 33 -5.86 -20.73 -3.80
CA SER A 33 -5.47 -21.94 -4.53
C SER A 33 -3.97 -22.06 -4.78
N GLY A 34 -3.17 -21.06 -4.36
CA GLY A 34 -1.73 -21.04 -4.55
C GLY A 34 -1.28 -20.55 -5.93
N ALA A 35 -2.18 -20.02 -6.75
CA ALA A 35 -1.84 -19.41 -8.04
C ALA A 35 -1.30 -17.99 -7.83
N ASP A 36 -0.38 -17.56 -8.69
CA ASP A 36 0.23 -16.25 -8.59
C ASP A 36 -0.81 -15.15 -8.83
N THR A 37 -0.83 -14.17 -7.93
CA THR A 37 -1.71 -13.00 -8.01
C THR A 37 -0.96 -11.77 -7.52
N THR A 38 -1.58 -10.61 -7.68
CA THR A 38 -1.02 -9.33 -7.27
C THR A 38 -1.97 -8.59 -6.37
N VAL A 39 -1.44 -8.01 -5.30
CA VAL A 39 -2.19 -7.06 -4.46
C VAL A 39 -1.61 -5.68 -4.66
N GLU A 40 -2.45 -4.74 -5.08
CA GLU A 40 -2.05 -3.37 -5.41
C GLU A 40 -2.68 -2.38 -4.43
N PHE A 41 -1.87 -1.47 -3.90
CA PHE A 41 -2.28 -0.28 -3.17
C PHE A 41 -1.96 0.97 -3.98
N TYR A 42 -2.96 1.79 -4.24
CA TYR A 42 -2.84 2.97 -5.09
C TYR A 42 -3.75 4.09 -4.59
N VAL A 43 -3.41 5.33 -4.93
CA VAL A 43 -4.27 6.48 -4.65
C VAL A 43 -4.99 6.89 -5.93
N GLU A 44 -6.31 7.06 -5.83
CA GLU A 44 -7.14 7.57 -6.90
C GLU A 44 -8.23 8.46 -6.29
N ASN A 45 -8.45 9.65 -6.84
CA ASN A 45 -9.40 10.66 -6.32
C ASN A 45 -9.18 10.95 -4.82
N ASN A 46 -7.91 11.05 -4.40
CA ASN A 46 -7.50 11.23 -3.00
C ASN A 46 -8.00 10.12 -2.05
N LYS A 47 -8.29 8.93 -2.55
CA LYS A 47 -8.64 7.76 -1.74
C LYS A 47 -7.57 6.70 -1.91
N LEU A 48 -7.12 6.13 -0.81
CA LEU A 48 -6.29 4.93 -0.85
C LEU A 48 -7.21 3.76 -1.21
N LYS A 49 -6.91 3.07 -2.30
CA LYS A 49 -7.69 1.95 -2.82
C LYS A 49 -6.84 0.70 -2.88
N ILE A 50 -7.53 -0.44 -2.96
CA ILE A 50 -6.91 -1.75 -3.12
C ILE A 50 -7.47 -2.48 -4.34
N ARG A 51 -6.60 -3.17 -5.05
CA ARG A 51 -6.92 -4.12 -6.12
C ARG A 51 -6.25 -5.46 -5.83
N GLU A 52 -6.91 -6.55 -6.20
CA GLU A 52 -6.38 -7.90 -6.09
C GLU A 52 -6.61 -8.63 -7.41
N GLY A 53 -5.55 -9.21 -7.99
CA GLY A 53 -5.61 -9.86 -9.31
C GLY A 53 -6.12 -8.93 -10.43
N GLY A 54 -5.88 -7.62 -10.31
CA GLY A 54 -6.40 -6.60 -11.23
C GLY A 54 -7.86 -6.16 -10.98
N VAL A 55 -8.57 -6.79 -10.04
CA VAL A 55 -9.96 -6.45 -9.69
C VAL A 55 -9.99 -5.42 -8.56
N ALA A 56 -10.78 -4.36 -8.70
CA ALA A 56 -10.92 -3.33 -7.67
C ALA A 56 -11.76 -3.83 -6.49
N MET A 57 -11.17 -3.77 -5.29
CA MET A 57 -11.80 -4.22 -4.05
C MET A 57 -12.39 -3.06 -3.23
N GLY A 58 -12.12 -1.82 -3.64
CA GLY A 58 -12.73 -0.60 -3.07
C GLY A 58 -11.74 0.32 -2.37
N SER A 59 -12.28 1.25 -1.58
CA SER A 59 -11.52 2.25 -0.81
C SER A 59 -11.20 1.75 0.59
N LEU A 60 -9.95 1.97 1.01
CA LEU A 60 -9.48 1.69 2.37
C LEU A 60 -9.72 2.85 3.35
N VAL A 61 -10.17 4.00 2.84
CA VAL A 61 -10.50 5.19 3.65
C VAL A 61 -11.97 5.56 3.48
N SER A 62 -12.55 6.19 4.52
CA SER A 62 -13.95 6.65 4.48
C SER A 62 -14.17 7.74 3.42
N SER A 63 -15.43 7.98 3.06
CA SER A 63 -15.81 9.08 2.14
C SER A 63 -15.38 10.46 2.65
N SER A 64 -15.31 10.64 3.98
CA SER A 64 -14.88 11.87 4.64
C SER A 64 -13.37 12.02 4.86
N THR A 65 -12.57 11.01 4.48
CA THR A 65 -11.11 11.01 4.67
C THR A 65 -10.38 11.07 3.33
N ALA A 66 -9.50 12.04 3.15
CA ALA A 66 -8.67 12.20 1.96
C ALA A 66 -7.21 11.84 2.26
N VAL A 67 -6.57 11.18 1.31
CA VAL A 67 -5.12 10.94 1.31
C VAL A 67 -4.44 12.21 0.81
N THR A 68 -3.58 12.79 1.65
CA THR A 68 -2.77 13.97 1.33
C THR A 68 -1.35 13.59 0.93
N ASN A 69 -0.85 12.47 1.44
CA ASN A 69 0.46 11.94 1.11
C ASN A 69 0.41 10.42 1.09
N PHE A 70 0.97 9.79 0.07
CA PHE A 70 1.20 8.36 0.07
C PHE A 70 2.52 8.10 -0.64
N ILE A 71 3.55 7.77 0.12
CA ILE A 71 4.87 7.45 -0.40
C ILE A 71 5.24 6.07 0.09
N VAL A 72 5.67 5.23 -0.84
CA VAL A 72 6.15 3.89 -0.53
C VAL A 72 7.59 3.77 -0.98
N ARG A 73 8.47 3.22 -0.13
CA ARG A 73 9.87 2.98 -0.44
C ARG A 73 10.20 1.52 -0.16
N SER A 74 10.91 0.88 -1.08
CA SER A 74 11.53 -0.42 -0.82
C SER A 74 12.84 -0.23 -0.08
N LEU A 75 13.12 -1.15 0.83
CA LEU A 75 14.37 -1.27 1.55
C LEU A 75 14.79 -2.73 1.41
N SER A 76 15.86 -3.03 0.67
CA SER A 76 16.33 -4.40 0.49
C SER A 76 17.81 -4.53 0.83
N ASN A 77 18.17 -5.69 1.36
CA ASN A 77 19.52 -6.18 1.52
C ASN A 77 19.54 -7.67 1.09
N PRO A 78 20.71 -8.33 1.02
CA PRO A 78 20.80 -9.72 0.58
C PRO A 78 19.95 -10.72 1.37
N ASN A 79 19.61 -10.41 2.62
CA ASN A 79 18.94 -11.32 3.55
C ASN A 79 17.47 -10.93 3.83
N SER A 80 17.06 -9.70 3.51
CA SER A 80 15.70 -9.25 3.78
C SER A 80 15.25 -8.10 2.90
N SER A 81 13.94 -8.06 2.65
CA SER A 81 13.25 -6.96 2.00
C SER A 81 12.18 -6.38 2.93
N ALA A 82 12.02 -5.07 2.89
CA ALA A 82 11.05 -4.33 3.67
C ALA A 82 10.45 -3.20 2.85
N ILE A 83 9.27 -2.75 3.28
CA ILE A 83 8.60 -1.60 2.72
C ILE A 83 8.40 -0.58 3.82
N LYS A 84 8.89 0.63 3.57
CA LYS A 84 8.54 1.81 4.35
C LYS A 84 7.37 2.52 3.66
N THR A 85 6.30 2.74 4.40
CA THR A 85 5.11 3.48 3.95
C THR A 85 4.98 4.76 4.76
N GLU A 86 4.73 5.86 4.07
CA GLU A 86 4.41 7.16 4.64
C GLU A 86 3.04 7.57 4.12
N LEU A 87 2.06 7.70 5.02
CA LEU A 87 0.68 7.98 4.70
C LEU A 87 0.22 9.22 5.46
N GLY A 88 -0.13 10.27 4.73
CA GLY A 88 -0.81 11.46 5.24
C GLY A 88 -2.30 11.35 4.95
N LEU A 89 -3.11 11.54 5.98
CA LEU A 89 -4.57 11.56 5.89
C LEU A 89 -5.12 12.86 6.45
N THR A 90 -6.21 13.35 5.86
CA THR A 90 -7.04 14.42 6.40
C THR A 90 -8.48 13.95 6.45
N ALA A 91 -9.09 13.97 7.63
CA ALA A 91 -10.49 13.64 7.83
C ALA A 91 -11.28 14.92 8.16
N THR A 92 -12.41 15.10 7.49
CA THR A 92 -13.33 16.24 7.74
C THR A 92 -14.65 15.73 8.27
N ARG A 93 -15.10 16.26 9.42
CA ARG A 93 -16.41 15.93 9.98
C ARG A 93 -17.05 17.19 10.58
N ALA A 94 -18.29 17.47 10.17
CA ALA A 94 -19.06 18.64 10.64
C ALA A 94 -18.27 19.96 10.53
N GLY A 95 -17.57 20.15 9.40
CA GLY A 95 -16.77 21.36 9.13
C GLY A 95 -15.40 21.42 9.83
N VAL A 96 -15.09 20.46 10.71
CA VAL A 96 -13.78 20.38 11.38
C VAL A 96 -12.88 19.39 10.65
N SER A 97 -11.69 19.83 10.26
CA SER A 97 -10.67 18.99 9.64
C SER A 97 -9.58 18.61 10.63
N LYS A 98 -9.15 17.35 10.61
CA LYS A 98 -7.97 16.86 11.33
C LYS A 98 -7.06 16.12 10.37
N SER A 99 -5.77 16.42 10.44
CA SER A 99 -4.74 15.77 9.62
C SER A 99 -3.78 14.97 10.49
N GLY A 100 -3.26 13.87 9.96
CA GLY A 100 -2.28 13.02 10.63
C GLY A 100 -1.37 12.34 9.63
N ASN A 101 -0.10 12.19 10.03
CA ASN A 101 0.92 11.47 9.27
C ASN A 101 1.22 10.15 9.98
N PHE A 102 1.27 9.08 9.21
CA PHE A 102 1.50 7.72 9.68
C PHE A 102 2.70 7.15 8.95
N TYR A 103 3.59 6.52 9.71
CA TYR A 103 4.80 5.92 9.21
C TYR A 103 4.83 4.45 9.64
N SER A 104 5.13 3.55 8.71
CA SER A 104 5.25 2.14 9.01
C SER A 104 6.34 1.50 8.18
N THR A 105 7.12 0.62 8.80
CA THR A 105 8.12 -0.21 8.11
C THR A 105 7.78 -1.67 8.37
N ILE A 106 7.57 -2.43 7.31
CA ILE A 106 7.16 -3.84 7.38
C ILE A 106 8.13 -4.68 6.56
N LEU A 107 8.66 -5.75 7.16
CA LEU A 107 9.45 -6.75 6.45
C LEU A 107 8.53 -7.69 5.65
N LEU A 108 8.94 -8.04 4.45
CA LEU A 108 8.37 -9.14 3.67
C LEU A 108 8.80 -10.46 4.31
N ARG A 109 7.85 -11.38 4.49
CA ARG A 109 8.11 -12.71 5.08
C ARG A 109 7.75 -13.86 4.14
N GLY A 110 7.05 -13.60 3.03
CA GLY A 110 6.75 -14.62 2.01
C GLY A 110 7.96 -15.03 1.16
N SER A 111 9.10 -14.36 1.33
CA SER A 111 10.35 -14.66 0.61
C SER A 111 11.31 -15.57 1.39
N TYR A 112 10.90 -16.15 2.53
CA TYR A 112 11.70 -17.09 3.32
C TYR A 112 11.41 -18.53 2.94
#